data_AF-A0A6L7X705-F1
#
_entry.id   AF-A0A6L7X705-F1
#
_cell.length_a   1.000
_cell.length_b   1.000
_cell.length_c   1.000
_cell.angle_alpha   90.00
_cell.angle_beta   90.00
_cell.angle_gamma   90.00
#
_symmetry.space_group_name_H-M   'P 1'
#
loop_
_entity.id
_entity.type
_entity.pdbx_description
1 polymer ?
#
loop_
_entity_poly.entity_id
_entity_poly.type
_entity_poly.pdbx_seq_one_letter_code
_entity_poly.pdbx_strand_id
1 'polypeptide(L)'
;MPNTHPEAANVLRGNRDIVRALEDAPGRQMLLFGGLEPSTLHPDTGQFGRAVLQNARGHASHELGEPLGDEPSRMSFMPLLSMSSGAGEAFERAAGGVDLRPEVGSRMTLRSVNGEGLAGGWVEGEECRHRYAVDWSSGITVGTVIREYLATETVWTS
;
A
#
# COMPACT_ATOMS: atom_id res chain seq x y z
N MET A 1 -9.40 -26.36 -7.42
CA MET A 1 -10.22 -27.17 -8.37
C MET A 1 -11.69 -27.05 -7.94
N PRO A 2 -12.59 -26.42 -8.74
CA PRO A 2 -13.95 -26.04 -8.34
C PRO A 2 -15.02 -27.07 -8.78
N ASN A 3 -14.81 -28.36 -8.48
CA ASN A 3 -15.74 -29.44 -8.87
C ASN A 3 -16.42 -30.14 -7.69
N THR A 4 -16.23 -29.67 -6.45
CA THR A 4 -16.74 -30.35 -5.27
C THR A 4 -18.24 -30.09 -5.01
N HIS A 5 -18.81 -28.94 -5.42
CA HIS A 5 -20.23 -28.61 -5.21
C HIS A 5 -20.84 -27.74 -6.34
N PRO A 6 -21.33 -28.36 -7.44
CA PRO A 6 -21.85 -27.63 -8.60
C PRO A 6 -23.16 -26.85 -8.33
N GLU A 7 -23.97 -27.27 -7.35
CA GLU A 7 -25.19 -26.55 -6.96
C GLU A 7 -24.89 -25.20 -6.31
N ALA A 8 -23.89 -25.16 -5.42
CA ALA A 8 -23.47 -23.91 -4.78
C ALA A 8 -22.97 -22.88 -5.81
N ALA A 9 -22.25 -23.33 -6.84
CA ALA A 9 -21.80 -22.48 -7.94
C ALA A 9 -22.96 -21.92 -8.78
N ASN A 10 -24.04 -22.69 -8.97
CA ASN A 10 -25.23 -22.22 -9.68
C ASN A 10 -26.05 -21.21 -8.87
N VAL A 11 -26.17 -21.40 -7.56
CA VAL A 11 -26.86 -20.45 -6.66
C VAL A 11 -26.11 -19.11 -6.61
N LEU A 12 -24.78 -19.15 -6.55
CA LEU A 12 -23.94 -17.95 -6.53
C LEU A 12 -24.00 -17.18 -7.87
N ARG A 13 -24.08 -17.86 -9.02
CA ARG A 13 -24.25 -17.19 -10.32
C ARG A 13 -25.65 -16.62 -10.54
N GLY A 14 -26.67 -17.23 -9.95
CA GLY A 14 -28.06 -16.84 -10.14
C GLY A 14 -28.51 -15.65 -9.29
N ASN A 15 -27.79 -15.34 -8.20
CA ASN A 15 -28.27 -14.39 -7.20
C ASN A 15 -27.40 -13.12 -7.13
N ARG A 16 -27.79 -12.12 -7.92
CA ARG A 16 -27.08 -10.84 -8.04
C ARG A 16 -26.97 -10.09 -6.71
N ASP A 17 -27.92 -10.26 -5.80
CA ASP A 17 -27.90 -9.59 -4.52
C ASP A 17 -26.84 -10.17 -3.58
N ILE A 18 -26.58 -11.48 -3.66
CA ILE A 18 -25.50 -12.13 -2.92
C ILE A 18 -24.14 -11.70 -3.47
N VAL A 19 -23.99 -11.66 -4.80
CA VAL A 19 -22.75 -11.19 -5.45
C VAL A 19 -22.47 -9.73 -5.07
N ARG A 20 -23.49 -8.87 -5.14
CA ARG A 20 -23.36 -7.45 -4.84
C ARG A 20 -23.08 -7.21 -3.35
N ALA A 21 -23.72 -7.95 -2.46
CA ALA A 21 -23.44 -7.90 -1.02
C ALA A 21 -22.04 -8.40 -0.64
N LEU A 22 -21.41 -9.23 -1.49
CA LEU A 22 -20.02 -9.66 -1.34
C LEU A 22 -19.02 -8.63 -1.90
N GLU A 23 -19.40 -7.92 -2.95
CA GLU A 23 -18.59 -6.86 -3.57
C GLU A 23 -18.57 -5.57 -2.71
N ASP A 24 -19.68 -5.24 -2.05
CA ASP A 24 -19.87 -3.98 -1.32
C ASP A 24 -19.24 -3.95 0.10
N ALA A 25 -18.65 -5.05 0.60
CA ALA A 25 -18.09 -5.09 1.96
C ALA A 25 -16.83 -5.97 2.07
N PRO A 26 -15.67 -5.40 2.47
CA PRO A 26 -14.48 -6.19 2.74
C PRO A 26 -14.73 -7.21 3.86
N GLY A 27 -14.47 -8.49 3.59
CA GLY A 27 -14.50 -9.57 4.60
C GLY A 27 -15.81 -10.34 4.76
N ARG A 28 -16.91 -9.98 4.07
CA ARG A 28 -18.19 -10.71 4.20
C ARG A 28 -18.20 -12.10 3.55
N GLN A 29 -17.27 -12.40 2.64
CA GLN A 29 -17.05 -13.76 2.13
C GLN A 29 -16.76 -14.77 3.25
N MET A 30 -16.16 -14.34 4.36
CA MET A 30 -15.83 -15.20 5.50
C MET A 30 -17.07 -15.65 6.30
N LEU A 31 -18.19 -14.91 6.22
CA LEU A 31 -19.43 -15.24 6.94
C LEU A 31 -20.36 -16.17 6.15
N LEU A 32 -20.18 -16.27 4.83
CA LEU A 32 -21.06 -17.09 3.97
C LEU A 32 -20.74 -18.58 4.01
N PHE A 33 -19.55 -18.95 4.48
CA PHE A 33 -19.11 -20.33 4.48
C PHE A 33 -18.63 -20.75 5.87
N GLY A 34 -19.57 -21.10 6.74
CA GLY A 34 -19.24 -21.73 8.01
C GLY A 34 -18.46 -23.03 7.76
N GLY A 35 -17.22 -23.08 8.23
CA GLY A 35 -16.35 -24.26 8.10
C GLY A 35 -15.47 -24.32 6.85
N LEU A 36 -15.43 -23.28 6.00
CA LEU A 36 -14.33 -23.15 5.04
C LEU A 36 -13.15 -22.50 5.74
N GLU A 37 -12.05 -23.24 5.84
CA GLU A 37 -10.74 -22.63 6.12
C GLU A 37 -10.53 -21.47 5.13
N PRO A 38 -10.14 -20.28 5.60
CA PRO A 38 -9.89 -19.15 4.72
C PRO A 38 -8.98 -19.62 3.59
N SER A 39 -9.48 -19.60 2.35
CA SER A 39 -8.63 -19.88 1.20
C SER A 39 -7.64 -18.73 1.16
N THR A 40 -6.47 -18.94 1.75
CA THR A 40 -5.41 -17.96 1.76
C THR A 40 -5.02 -17.81 0.31
N LEU A 41 -5.41 -16.69 -0.30
CA LEU A 41 -4.79 -16.29 -1.55
C LEU A 41 -3.31 -16.20 -1.24
N HIS A 42 -2.51 -17.07 -1.84
CA HIS A 42 -1.06 -16.95 -1.85
C HIS A 42 -0.74 -16.09 -3.07
N PRO A 43 -0.72 -14.75 -2.96
CA PRO A 43 -0.28 -13.93 -4.07
C PRO A 43 1.14 -14.38 -4.45
N ASP A 44 1.39 -14.51 -5.74
CA ASP A 44 2.76 -14.66 -6.24
C ASP A 44 3.55 -13.45 -5.74
N THR A 45 4.49 -13.70 -4.84
CA THR A 45 5.32 -12.67 -4.21
C THR A 45 6.09 -11.87 -5.25
N GLY A 46 6.41 -12.44 -6.41
CA GLY A 46 7.02 -11.74 -7.53
C GLY A 46 6.07 -10.78 -8.23
N GLN A 47 4.81 -11.16 -8.45
CA GLN A 47 3.80 -10.25 -9.01
C GLN A 47 3.48 -9.10 -8.04
N PHE A 48 3.35 -9.43 -6.76
CA PHE A 48 3.11 -8.44 -5.73
C PHE A 48 4.26 -7.45 -5.60
N GLY A 49 5.51 -7.94 -5.58
CA GLY A 49 6.71 -7.11 -5.56
C GLY A 49 6.78 -6.15 -6.74
N ARG A 50 6.40 -6.58 -7.95
CA ARG A 50 6.33 -5.68 -9.13
C ARG A 50 5.30 -4.56 -8.95
N ALA A 51 4.13 -4.86 -8.38
CA ALA A 51 3.11 -3.86 -8.12
C ALA A 51 3.57 -2.85 -7.05
N VAL A 52 4.21 -3.34 -5.98
CA VAL A 52 4.81 -2.50 -4.93
C VAL A 52 5.88 -1.58 -5.52
N LEU A 53 6.79 -2.12 -6.34
CA LEU A 53 7.84 -1.34 -7.00
C LEU A 53 7.27 -0.26 -7.92
N GLN A 54 6.28 -0.62 -8.74
CA GLN A 54 5.65 0.32 -9.64
C GLN A 54 4.96 1.45 -8.87
N ASN A 55 4.26 1.11 -7.79
CA ASN A 55 3.61 2.08 -6.94
C ASN A 55 4.64 3.02 -6.28
N ALA A 56 5.72 2.46 -5.70
CA ALA A 56 6.77 3.23 -5.06
C ALA A 56 7.47 4.19 -6.04
N ARG A 57 7.82 3.72 -7.26
CA ARG A 57 8.37 4.56 -8.33
C ARG A 57 7.41 5.67 -8.74
N GLY A 58 6.11 5.39 -8.81
CA GLY A 58 5.09 6.39 -9.10
C GLY A 58 5.07 7.52 -8.08
N HIS A 59 5.09 7.19 -6.79
CA HIS A 59 5.12 8.19 -5.71
C HIS A 59 6.40 9.03 -5.72
N ALA A 60 7.56 8.38 -5.83
CA ALA A 60 8.82 9.10 -5.91
C ALA A 60 8.91 10.00 -7.16
N SER A 61 8.46 9.53 -8.34
CA SER A 61 8.43 10.36 -9.56
C SER A 61 7.46 11.54 -9.43
N HIS A 62 6.32 11.33 -8.76
CA HIS A 62 5.34 12.39 -8.53
C HIS A 62 5.88 13.49 -7.62
N GLU A 63 6.63 13.12 -6.58
CA GLU A 63 7.18 14.08 -5.61
C GLU A 63 8.48 14.71 -6.09
N LEU A 64 9.42 13.93 -6.65
CA LEU A 64 10.75 14.39 -7.05
C LEU A 64 10.81 14.93 -8.50
N GLY A 65 9.84 14.59 -9.35
CA GLY A 65 9.78 15.04 -10.74
C GLY A 65 10.65 14.23 -11.72
N GLU A 66 11.47 13.30 -11.23
CA GLU A 66 12.31 12.42 -12.06
C GLU A 66 11.96 10.93 -11.86
N PRO A 67 11.94 10.13 -12.95
CA PRO A 67 11.68 8.70 -12.86
C PRO A 67 12.86 7.92 -12.28
N LEU A 68 12.60 7.05 -11.31
CA LEU A 68 13.58 6.11 -10.76
C LEU A 68 13.63 4.81 -11.58
N GLY A 69 14.72 4.61 -12.30
CA GLY A 69 14.96 3.41 -13.12
C GLY A 69 15.66 2.27 -12.39
N ASP A 70 16.43 2.57 -11.34
CA ASP A 70 17.29 1.61 -10.66
C ASP A 70 16.51 0.59 -9.82
N GLU A 71 17.14 -0.57 -9.61
CA GLU A 71 16.62 -1.60 -8.71
C GLU A 71 16.77 -1.12 -7.25
N PRO A 72 15.74 -1.28 -6.40
CA PRO A 72 15.85 -0.88 -5.01
C PRO A 72 16.86 -1.74 -4.26
N SER A 73 17.61 -1.10 -3.37
CA SER A 73 18.50 -1.76 -2.41
C SER A 73 17.73 -2.64 -1.42
N ARG A 74 16.48 -2.25 -1.12
CA ARG A 74 15.59 -3.01 -0.24
C ARG A 74 14.13 -2.78 -0.60
N MET A 75 13.34 -3.84 -0.55
CA MET A 75 11.89 -3.77 -0.63
C MET A 75 11.27 -4.68 0.42
N SER A 76 10.23 -4.20 1.09
CA SER A 76 9.45 -4.99 2.03
C SER A 76 7.97 -4.65 1.95
N PHE A 77 7.13 -5.62 2.23
CA PHE A 77 5.69 -5.46 2.34
C PHE A 77 5.16 -6.44 3.38
N MET A 78 4.29 -5.96 4.26
CA MET A 78 3.70 -6.80 5.31
C MET A 78 2.39 -6.19 5.83
N PRO A 79 1.50 -7.02 6.42
CA PRO A 79 0.36 -6.48 7.12
C PRO A 79 0.81 -5.60 8.29
N LEU A 80 0.23 -4.41 8.41
CA LEU A 80 0.51 -3.43 9.46
C LEU A 80 0.25 -4.05 10.85
N LEU A 81 -0.82 -4.84 10.98
CA LEU A 81 -1.16 -5.59 12.21
C LEU A 81 -0.16 -6.69 12.57
N SER A 82 0.71 -7.09 11.64
CA SER A 82 1.77 -8.08 11.87
C SER A 82 3.10 -7.45 12.26
N MET A 83 3.21 -6.12 12.23
CA MET A 83 4.40 -5.41 12.71
C MET A 83 4.46 -5.47 14.23
N SER A 84 5.66 -5.60 14.79
CA SER A 84 5.84 -5.34 16.22
C SER A 84 5.54 -3.86 16.50
N SER A 85 5.15 -3.52 17.73
CA SER A 85 4.88 -2.12 18.11
C SER A 85 6.06 -1.20 17.77
N GLY A 86 7.29 -1.62 18.09
CA GLY A 86 8.50 -0.87 17.76
C GLY A 86 8.77 -0.74 16.26
N ALA A 87 8.49 -1.77 15.46
CA ALA A 87 8.66 -1.70 14.01
C ALA A 87 7.61 -0.80 13.35
N GLY A 88 6.36 -0.87 13.81
CA GLY A 88 5.28 0.00 13.35
C GLY A 88 5.58 1.47 13.65
N GLU A 89 5.98 1.78 14.89
CA GLU A 89 6.38 3.15 15.26
C GLU A 89 7.58 3.66 14.46
N ALA A 90 8.57 2.79 14.19
CA ALA A 90 9.73 3.16 13.38
C ALA A 90 9.32 3.49 11.93
N PHE A 91 8.46 2.67 11.34
CA PHE A 91 7.91 2.88 9.99
C PHE A 91 7.12 4.19 9.91
N GLU A 92 6.23 4.44 10.87
CA GLU A 92 5.45 5.68 10.95
C GLU A 92 6.34 6.92 11.13
N ARG A 93 7.44 6.80 11.88
CA ARG A 93 8.37 7.89 12.15
C ARG A 93 9.30 8.19 10.97
N ALA A 94 9.76 7.16 10.25
CA ALA A 94 10.66 7.31 9.09
C ALA A 94 10.00 8.12 7.97
N ALA A 95 8.69 8.00 7.82
CA ALA A 95 7.88 8.81 6.91
C ALA A 95 7.84 10.32 7.24
N GLY A 96 8.28 10.73 8.44
CA GLY A 96 8.18 12.08 8.99
C GLY A 96 9.38 13.01 8.79
N GLY A 97 10.47 12.55 8.17
CA GLY A 97 11.74 13.28 8.11
C GLY A 97 11.75 14.44 7.10
N VAL A 98 11.59 15.69 7.57
CA VAL A 98 11.65 16.92 6.76
C VAL A 98 12.97 17.67 7.01
N ASP A 99 14.12 16.99 6.91
CA ASP A 99 15.43 17.63 7.23
C ASP A 99 16.23 18.08 6.00
N LEU A 100 15.76 17.79 4.77
CA LEU A 100 16.38 18.29 3.54
C LEU A 100 15.44 19.20 2.76
N ARG A 101 16.01 20.24 2.14
CA ARG A 101 15.26 21.10 1.23
C ARG A 101 15.06 20.37 -0.10
N PRO A 102 13.82 20.16 -0.54
CA PRO A 102 13.55 19.56 -1.84
C PRO A 102 14.08 20.42 -2.99
N GLU A 103 14.30 19.80 -4.15
CA GLU A 103 14.71 20.53 -5.35
C GLU A 103 13.66 21.58 -5.77
N VAL A 104 14.14 22.75 -6.20
CA VAL A 104 13.29 23.87 -6.61
C VAL A 104 12.45 23.45 -7.83
N GLY A 105 11.13 23.40 -7.66
CA GLY A 105 10.17 23.00 -8.71
C GLY A 105 9.50 21.65 -8.48
N SER A 106 9.97 20.85 -7.52
CA SER A 106 9.28 19.64 -7.09
C SER A 106 7.95 19.94 -6.39
N ARG A 107 6.99 19.00 -6.44
CA ARG A 107 5.72 19.14 -5.69
C ARG A 107 5.97 19.15 -4.20
N MET A 108 6.99 18.42 -3.77
CA MET A 108 7.49 18.43 -2.41
C MET A 108 7.90 19.84 -1.95
N THR A 109 8.61 20.62 -2.80
CA THR A 109 8.90 22.04 -2.54
C THR A 109 7.62 22.84 -2.37
N LEU A 110 6.62 22.61 -3.23
CA LEU A 110 5.35 23.32 -3.14
C LEU A 110 4.61 22.99 -1.83
N ARG A 111 4.60 21.72 -1.39
CA ARG A 111 4.01 21.31 -0.11
C ARG A 111 4.74 21.95 1.08
N SER A 112 6.08 21.93 1.07
CA SER A 112 6.90 22.57 2.11
C SER A 112 6.69 24.08 2.18
N VAL A 113 6.54 24.76 1.03
CA VAL A 113 6.34 26.22 0.95
C VAL A 113 4.90 26.61 1.32
N ASN A 114 3.90 25.83 0.90
CA ASN A 114 2.50 26.12 1.16
C ASN A 114 2.05 25.74 2.58
N GLY A 115 2.88 25.03 3.34
CA GLY A 115 2.48 24.48 4.64
C GLY A 115 1.30 23.51 4.52
N GLU A 116 1.09 22.92 3.33
CA GLU A 116 0.05 21.92 3.09
C GLU A 116 0.39 20.70 3.94
N GLY A 117 -0.34 20.58 5.05
CA GLY A 117 -0.07 19.72 6.17
C GLY A 117 0.18 18.28 5.76
N LEU A 118 1.45 17.89 5.76
CA LEU A 118 1.83 16.51 5.93
C LEU A 118 1.37 16.11 7.35
N ALA A 119 0.44 15.15 7.45
CA ALA A 119 0.06 14.58 8.73
C ALA A 119 1.22 13.69 9.21
N GLY A 120 2.17 14.30 9.94
CA GLY A 120 3.37 13.59 10.39
C GLY A 120 4.27 13.09 9.24
N GLY A 121 4.31 13.79 8.10
CA GLY A 121 5.12 13.43 6.92
C GLY A 121 4.41 12.60 5.85
N TRP A 122 3.20 12.13 6.11
CA TRP A 122 2.40 11.39 5.15
C TRP A 122 1.55 12.30 4.26
N VAL A 123 1.47 11.94 2.98
CA VAL A 123 0.49 12.44 2.02
C VAL A 123 -0.70 11.50 2.00
N GLU A 124 -1.86 12.00 2.42
CA GLU A 124 -3.13 11.27 2.29
C GLU A 124 -3.72 11.46 0.89
N GLY A 125 -4.20 10.38 0.29
CA GLY A 125 -4.98 10.45 -0.94
C GLY A 125 -6.48 10.52 -0.69
N GLU A 126 -7.25 10.81 -1.74
CA GLU A 126 -8.71 10.97 -1.65
C GLU A 126 -9.37 9.70 -1.04
N GLU A 127 -10.14 9.92 0.04
CA GLU A 127 -10.89 8.94 0.83
C GLU A 127 -10.12 8.11 1.89
N CYS A 128 -8.94 8.52 2.37
CA CYS A 128 -8.19 7.85 3.46
C CYS A 128 -7.92 6.35 3.22
N ARG A 129 -8.02 5.88 1.97
CA ARG A 129 -7.77 4.48 1.60
C ARG A 129 -6.32 4.20 1.25
N HIS A 130 -5.50 5.24 1.11
CA HIS A 130 -4.08 5.12 0.89
C HIS A 130 -3.35 6.37 1.39
N ARG A 131 -2.19 6.16 2.00
CA ARG A 131 -1.24 7.23 2.35
C ARG A 131 0.16 6.81 1.98
N TYR A 132 0.97 7.75 1.55
CA TYR A 132 2.37 7.51 1.20
C TYR A 132 3.27 8.60 1.77
N ALA A 133 4.55 8.27 1.94
CA ALA A 133 5.57 9.21 2.33
C ALA A 133 6.83 8.96 1.50
N VAL A 134 7.53 10.03 1.16
CA VAL A 134 8.79 9.99 0.44
C VAL A 134 9.83 10.72 1.28
N ASP A 135 10.85 9.99 1.71
CA ASP A 135 12.05 10.54 2.33
C ASP A 135 13.22 10.45 1.35
N TRP A 136 14.02 11.51 1.21
CA TRP A 136 15.28 11.50 0.44
C TRP A 136 16.51 11.86 1.28
N SER A 137 16.38 11.89 2.61
CA SER A 137 17.43 12.31 3.55
C SER A 137 18.74 11.55 3.43
N SER A 138 18.66 10.24 3.13
CA SER A 138 19.79 9.30 3.15
C SER A 138 19.73 8.30 2.00
N GLY A 139 19.22 8.77 0.85
CA GLY A 139 18.71 7.92 -0.23
C GLY A 139 17.19 8.01 -0.28
N ILE A 140 16.57 7.47 -1.33
CA ILE A 140 15.12 7.59 -1.54
C ILE A 140 14.41 6.43 -0.85
N THR A 141 13.53 6.73 0.09
CA THR A 141 12.66 5.77 0.76
C THR A 141 11.22 6.15 0.49
N VAL A 142 10.44 5.19 -0.02
CA VAL A 142 9.01 5.35 -0.22
C VAL A 142 8.28 4.38 0.70
N GLY A 143 7.57 4.95 1.67
CA GLY A 143 6.62 4.26 2.52
C GLY A 143 5.20 4.39 1.96
N THR A 144 4.40 3.33 2.01
CA THR A 144 2.98 3.39 1.63
C THR A 144 2.17 2.50 2.55
N VAL A 145 1.00 2.99 2.96
CA VAL A 145 -0.02 2.22 3.67
C VAL A 145 -1.27 2.15 2.80
N ILE A 146 -1.69 0.93 2.49
CA ILE A 146 -2.88 0.66 1.68
C ILE A 146 -3.98 0.14 2.60
N ARG A 147 -5.11 0.86 2.62
CA ARG A 147 -6.33 0.58 3.41
C ARG A 147 -6.09 0.32 4.90
N GLU A 148 -5.10 1.00 5.49
CA GLU A 148 -4.66 0.78 6.89
C GLU A 148 -4.35 -0.69 7.24
N TYR A 149 -4.04 -1.49 6.22
CA TYR A 149 -3.81 -2.93 6.36
C TYR A 149 -2.43 -3.34 5.91
N LEU A 150 -1.96 -2.84 4.76
CA LEU A 150 -0.71 -3.26 4.16
C LEU A 150 0.29 -2.12 4.20
N ALA A 151 1.41 -2.34 4.89
CA ALA A 151 2.58 -1.47 4.86
C ALA A 151 3.55 -1.96 3.77
N THR A 152 4.07 -1.03 2.98
CA THR A 152 5.13 -1.28 2.01
C THR A 152 6.23 -0.25 2.15
N GLU A 153 7.48 -0.68 2.05
CA GLU A 153 8.66 0.18 2.10
C GLU A 153 9.61 -0.22 0.98
N THR A 154 10.03 0.75 0.18
CA THR A 154 11.03 0.57 -0.88
C THR A 154 12.13 1.60 -0.72
N VAL A 155 13.38 1.15 -0.73
CA VAL A 155 14.57 1.97 -0.47
C VAL A 155 15.54 1.87 -1.63
N TRP A 156 16.01 3.02 -2.11
CA TRP A 156 17.10 3.19 -3.05
C TRP A 156 18.25 3.93 -2.37
N THR A 157 19.35 3.23 -2.15
CA THR A 157 20.62 3.82 -1.69
C THR A 157 21.61 3.82 -2.85
N SER A 158 22.19 4.98 -3.17
CA SER A 158 23.29 5.08 -4.15
C SER A 158 24.61 4.65 -3.54
#